data_AF-A0A4U9DEX7-F1
#
_entry.id   AF-A0A4U9DEX7-F1
#
_cell.length_a   1.000
_cell.length_b   1.000
_cell.length_c   1.000
_cell.angle_alpha   90.00
_cell.angle_beta   90.00
_cell.angle_gamma   90.00
#
_symmetry.space_group_name_H-M   'P 1'
#
loop_
_entity.id
_entity.type
_entity.pdbx_description
1 polymer ?
#
loop_
_entity_poly.entity_id
_entity_poly.type
_entity_poly.pdbx_seq_one_letter_code
_entity_poly.pdbx_strand_id
1 'polypeptide(L)'
;MWNRDHKHGLKLYVQRVFIMDDAEQFMPNYLRFVRGLVDSNDLPLNVSREILQDSSVTRNLRSALSKRVLQMLEKLGERRCRKISDLLAAVRPGAERGSGGRQREPADHC
;
A
#
# COMPACT_ATOMS: atom_id res chain seq x y z
N MET A 1 -2.98 24.49 3.65
CA MET A 1 -3.33 24.55 2.21
C MET A 1 -2.54 23.45 1.51
N TRP A 2 -3.17 22.56 0.74
CA TRP A 2 -2.48 21.45 0.08
C TRP A 2 -1.58 22.00 -1.04
N ASN A 3 -0.26 21.85 -0.91
CA ASN A 3 0.69 22.42 -1.86
C ASN A 3 0.84 21.52 -3.09
N ARG A 4 0.75 22.11 -4.29
CA ARG A 4 0.80 21.37 -5.57
C ARG A 4 2.21 20.81 -5.83
N ASP A 5 3.22 21.53 -5.37
CA ASP A 5 4.65 21.20 -5.56
C ASP A 5 5.25 20.45 -4.37
N HIS A 6 4.41 19.80 -3.56
CA HIS A 6 4.93 19.02 -2.44
C HIS A 6 5.71 17.81 -2.99
N LYS A 7 7.01 17.76 -2.69
CA LYS A 7 7.88 16.64 -3.06
C LYS A 7 7.25 15.31 -2.67
N HIS A 8 7.08 14.40 -3.62
CA HIS A 8 6.50 13.08 -3.40
C HIS A 8 7.23 12.02 -4.23
N GLY A 9 6.94 10.75 -3.99
CA GLY A 9 7.63 9.64 -4.65
C GLY A 9 8.52 8.82 -3.71
N LEU A 10 9.28 7.92 -4.34
CA LEU A 10 10.08 6.88 -3.67
C LEU A 10 11.57 7.11 -3.89
N LYS A 11 12.38 6.68 -2.91
CA LYS A 11 13.83 6.62 -3.06
C LYS A 11 14.21 5.54 -4.07
N LEU A 12 14.86 5.92 -5.16
CA LEU A 12 15.36 5.01 -6.16
C LEU A 12 16.81 4.62 -5.88
N TYR A 13 17.03 3.32 -5.84
CA TYR A 13 18.33 2.67 -5.85
C TYR A 13 18.44 1.80 -7.10
N VAL A 14 19.64 1.74 -7.66
CA VAL A 14 20.00 0.83 -8.74
C VAL A 14 21.23 0.07 -8.31
N GLN A 15 21.15 -1.25 -8.24
CA GLN A 15 22.25 -2.11 -7.77
C GLN A 15 22.80 -1.65 -6.40
N ARG A 16 21.89 -1.30 -5.47
CA ARG A 16 22.23 -0.72 -4.14
C ARG A 16 22.95 0.63 -4.17
N VAL A 17 23.11 1.27 -5.34
CA VAL A 17 23.62 2.63 -5.47
C VAL A 17 22.46 3.61 -5.41
N PHE A 18 22.55 4.62 -4.55
CA PHE A 18 21.54 5.67 -4.45
C PHE A 18 21.53 6.54 -5.70
N ILE A 19 20.34 6.75 -6.28
CA ILE A 19 20.16 7.57 -7.48
C ILE A 19 19.39 8.86 -7.17
N MET A 20 18.17 8.77 -6.66
CA MET A 20 17.32 9.94 -6.37
C MET A 20 16.25 9.66 -5.30
N ASP A 21 15.77 10.72 -4.62
CA ASP A 21 14.82 10.62 -3.50
C ASP A 21 13.34 10.73 -3.92
N ASP A 22 13.04 11.60 -4.89
CA ASP A 22 11.66 11.94 -5.29
C ASP A 22 11.33 11.34 -6.67
N ALA A 23 11.30 10.00 -6.78
CA ALA A 23 10.90 9.32 -8.01
C ALA A 23 9.38 9.14 -8.08
N GLU A 24 8.69 10.18 -8.58
CA GLU A 24 7.24 10.23 -8.73
C GLU A 24 6.72 9.23 -9.79
N GLN A 25 7.57 8.84 -10.73
CA GLN A 25 7.21 7.96 -11.85
C GLN A 25 6.83 6.54 -11.41
N PHE A 26 7.12 6.13 -10.19
CA PHE A 26 6.82 4.79 -9.68
C PHE A 26 5.45 4.68 -9.00
N MET A 27 4.79 5.80 -8.70
CA MET A 27 3.50 5.81 -8.03
C MET A 27 2.48 6.66 -8.79
N PRO A 28 1.21 6.23 -8.87
CA PRO A 28 0.15 7.06 -9.42
C PRO A 28 -0.22 8.19 -8.45
N ASN A 29 -0.78 9.29 -8.98
CA ASN A 29 -1.09 10.50 -8.18
C ASN A 29 -1.98 10.24 -6.95
N TYR A 30 -2.85 9.24 -7.00
CA TYR A 30 -3.70 8.87 -5.86
C TYR A 30 -2.94 8.15 -4.73
N LEU A 31 -1.75 7.61 -5.00
CA LEU A 31 -0.83 7.01 -4.00
C LEU A 31 0.35 7.92 -3.65
N ARG A 32 0.26 9.24 -3.89
CA ARG A 32 1.34 10.20 -3.59
C ARG A 32 1.77 10.25 -2.11
N PHE A 33 0.94 9.75 -1.21
CA PHE A 33 1.25 9.68 0.22
C PHE A 33 2.22 8.53 0.57
N VAL A 34 2.40 7.57 -0.35
CA VAL A 34 3.25 6.41 -0.12
C VAL A 34 4.71 6.85 -0.12
N ARG A 35 5.43 6.46 0.93
CA ARG A 35 6.87 6.65 1.07
C ARG A 35 7.55 5.30 1.18
N GLY A 36 8.76 5.21 0.62
CA GLY A 36 9.53 3.98 0.63
C GLY A 36 10.77 4.09 -0.25
N LEU A 37 11.42 2.95 -0.43
CA LEU A 37 12.56 2.78 -1.33
C LEU A 37 12.27 1.67 -2.34
N VAL A 38 12.83 1.81 -3.53
CA VAL A 38 12.79 0.83 -4.61
C VAL A 38 14.23 0.59 -5.05
N ASP A 39 14.67 -0.65 -4.97
CA ASP A 39 15.96 -1.10 -5.53
C ASP A 39 15.67 -1.91 -6.79
N SER A 40 16.11 -1.42 -7.94
CA SER A 40 15.90 -2.07 -9.24
C SER A 40 17.23 -2.51 -9.85
N ASN A 41 17.28 -3.75 -10.34
CA ASN A 41 18.42 -4.25 -11.11
C ASN A 41 18.23 -4.08 -12.62
N ASP A 42 17.02 -3.71 -13.05
CA ASP A 42 16.61 -3.65 -14.46
C ASP A 42 16.81 -2.25 -15.07
N LEU A 43 17.12 -1.25 -14.24
CA LEU A 43 17.40 0.10 -14.69
C LEU A 43 18.91 0.31 -14.86
N PRO A 44 19.36 1.03 -15.90
CA PRO A 44 20.77 1.36 -16.05
C PRO A 44 21.19 2.44 -15.04
N LEU A 45 22.48 2.47 -14.69
CA LEU A 45 23.02 3.38 -13.67
C LEU A 45 22.89 4.87 -14.05
N ASN A 46 22.90 5.18 -15.36
CA ASN A 46 22.77 6.53 -15.90
C ASN A 46 21.30 6.99 -16.06
N VAL A 47 20.39 6.44 -15.26
CA VAL A 47 18.96 6.76 -15.37
C VAL A 47 18.65 8.20 -14.95
N SER A 48 18.04 8.96 -15.87
CA SER A 48 17.56 10.32 -15.64
C SER A 48 16.05 10.36 -15.44
N ARG A 49 15.51 11.51 -14.99
CA ARG A 49 14.05 11.71 -14.85
C ARG A 49 13.30 11.57 -16.18
N GLU A 50 13.94 11.90 -17.30
CA GLU A 50 13.40 11.77 -18.65
C GLU A 50 13.30 10.30 -19.06
N ILE A 51 14.39 9.54 -18.91
CA ILE A 51 14.40 8.10 -19.22
C ILE A 51 13.35 7.34 -18.39
N LEU A 52 13.13 7.76 -17.14
CA LEU A 52 12.10 7.15 -16.30
C LEU A 52 10.67 7.39 -16.81
N GLN A 53 10.40 8.48 -17.52
CA GLN A 53 9.05 8.78 -18.03
C GLN A 53 8.68 7.90 -19.22
N ASP A 54 9.63 7.65 -20.12
CA ASP A 54 9.39 6.91 -21.37
C ASP A 54 9.65 5.40 -21.27
N SER A 55 10.31 4.95 -20.20
CA SER A 55 10.66 3.54 -20.03
C SER A 55 9.44 2.64 -19.77
N SER A 56 9.30 1.61 -20.61
CA SER A 56 8.32 0.53 -20.42
C SER A 56 8.53 -0.22 -19.09
N VAL A 57 9.79 -0.33 -18.63
CA VAL A 57 10.16 -0.91 -17.34
C VAL A 57 9.53 -0.11 -16.20
N THR A 58 9.61 1.23 -16.25
CA THR A 58 9.00 2.09 -15.23
C THR A 58 7.49 1.94 -15.19
N ARG A 59 6.83 1.82 -16.35
CA ARG A 59 5.38 1.62 -16.42
C ARG A 59 4.95 0.28 -15.80
N ASN A 60 5.70 -0.79 -16.09
CA ASN A 60 5.46 -2.10 -15.50
C ASN A 60 5.68 -2.08 -13.98
N LEU A 61 6.78 -1.44 -13.54
CA LEU A 61 7.09 -1.33 -12.12
C LEU A 61 6.03 -0.51 -11.37
N ARG A 62 5.56 0.60 -11.96
CA ARG A 62 4.45 1.40 -11.41
C ARG A 62 3.20 0.56 -11.19
N SER A 63 2.81 -0.27 -12.17
CA SER A 63 1.64 -1.14 -12.05
C SER A 63 1.82 -2.18 -10.94
N ALA A 64 3.00 -2.82 -10.88
CA ALA A 64 3.32 -3.80 -9.85
C ALA A 64 3.31 -3.20 -8.43
N LEU A 65 3.94 -2.04 -8.25
CA LEU A 65 3.97 -1.32 -6.98
C LEU A 65 2.58 -0.85 -6.55
N SER A 66 1.78 -0.32 -7.48
CA SER A 66 0.41 0.11 -7.20
C SER A 66 -0.44 -1.06 -6.69
N LYS A 67 -0.38 -2.22 -7.37
CA LYS A 67 -1.08 -3.43 -6.92
C LYS A 67 -0.62 -3.87 -5.54
N ARG A 68 0.68 -3.82 -5.27
CA ARG A 68 1.24 -4.21 -3.97
C ARG A 68 0.78 -3.30 -2.84
N VAL A 69 0.69 -1.99 -3.08
CA VAL A 69 0.15 -1.04 -2.10
C VAL A 69 -1.32 -1.33 -1.83
N LEU A 70 -2.13 -1.55 -2.86
CA LEU A 70 -3.56 -1.85 -2.69
C LEU A 70 -3.77 -3.17 -1.91
N GLN A 71 -3.03 -4.23 -2.25
CA GLN A 71 -3.06 -5.49 -1.50
C GLN A 71 -2.61 -5.32 -0.04
N MET A 72 -1.65 -4.43 0.23
CA MET A 72 -1.23 -4.14 1.58
C MET A 72 -2.32 -3.42 2.38
N LEU A 73 -3.02 -2.46 1.75
CA LEU A 73 -4.14 -1.74 2.36
C LEU A 73 -5.31 -2.68 2.66
N GLU A 74 -5.66 -3.57 1.74
CA GLU A 74 -6.68 -4.61 1.93
C GLU A 74 -6.34 -5.51 3.13
N LYS A 75 -5.13 -6.06 3.17
CA LYS A 75 -4.63 -6.86 4.30
C LYS A 75 -4.57 -6.11 5.62
N LEU A 76 -4.44 -4.78 5.60
CA LEU A 76 -4.49 -3.95 6.80
C LEU A 76 -5.94 -3.79 7.28
N GLY A 77 -6.88 -3.62 6.36
CA GLY A 77 -8.33 -3.61 6.64
C GLY A 77 -8.78 -4.90 7.32
N GLU A 78 -8.49 -6.04 6.71
CA GLU A 78 -8.83 -7.38 7.26
C GLU A 78 -8.25 -7.60 8.66
N ARG A 79 -6.97 -7.25 8.86
CA ARG A 79 -6.30 -7.41 10.16
C ARG A 79 -6.91 -6.52 11.24
N ARG A 80 -7.34 -5.31 10.88
CA ARG A 80 -7.99 -4.40 11.83
C ARG A 80 -9.40 -4.89 12.17
N CYS A 81 -10.16 -5.37 11.19
CA CYS A 81 -11.47 -5.98 11.41
C CYS A 81 -11.39 -7.17 12.37
N ARG A 82 -10.41 -8.06 12.15
CA ARG A 82 -10.17 -9.21 13.05
C ARG A 82 -9.93 -8.77 14.49
N LYS A 83 -9.01 -7.82 14.71
CA LYS A 83 -8.72 -7.31 16.07
C LYS A 83 -9.95 -6.69 16.74
N ILE A 84 -10.76 -5.94 16.00
CA ILE A 84 -11.98 -5.33 16.54
C ILE A 84 -12.99 -6.43 16.91
N SER A 85 -13.17 -7.44 16.06
CA SER A 85 -14.02 -8.60 16.34
C SER A 85 -13.57 -9.36 17.60
N ASP A 86 -12.27 -9.65 17.71
CA ASP A 86 -11.68 -10.34 18.86
C ASP A 86 -11.87 -9.53 20.16
N LEU A 87 -11.67 -8.21 20.10
CA LEU A 87 -11.91 -7.30 21.23
C LEU A 87 -13.39 -7.26 21.62
N LEU A 88 -14.31 -7.20 20.66
CA LEU A 88 -15.76 -7.22 20.94
C LEU A 88 -16.20 -8.56 21.55
N ALA A 89 -15.62 -9.67 21.13
CA ALA A 89 -15.85 -10.98 21.74
C ALA A 89 -15.33 -11.03 23.18
N ALA A 90 -14.16 -10.42 23.46
CA ALA A 90 -13.57 -10.39 24.79
C ALA A 90 -14.27 -9.43 25.77
N VAL A 91 -14.86 -8.34 25.27
CA VAL A 91 -15.51 -7.30 26.10
C VAL A 91 -16.97 -7.62 26.40
N ARG A 92 -17.62 -8.54 25.67
CA ARG A 92 -19.05 -8.86 25.90
C ARG A 92 -19.25 -9.42 27.32
N PRO A 93 -19.88 -8.67 28.25
CA PRO A 93 -20.16 -9.18 29.58
C PRO A 93 -21.40 -10.08 29.48
N GLY A 94 -21.29 -11.33 29.95
CA GLY A 94 -22.44 -12.19 30.25
C GLY A 94 -23.44 -12.40 29.11
N ALA A 95 -23.06 -13.14 28.07
CA ALA A 95 -24.05 -13.81 27.22
C ALA A 95 -24.56 -15.06 27.97
N GLU A 96 -25.39 -14.86 28.99
CA GLU A 96 -26.09 -15.98 29.60
C GLU A 96 -27.16 -16.53 28.64
N ARG A 97 -27.05 -17.85 28.45
CA ARG A 97 -27.92 -18.80 27.77
C ARG A 97 -29.39 -18.36 27.63
N GLY A 98 -29.78 -18.08 26.40
CA GLY A 98 -31.17 -18.07 25.95
C GLY A 98 -31.26 -18.72 24.57
N SER A 99 -31.82 -19.91 24.52
CA SER A 99 -32.07 -20.73 23.33
C SER A 99 -32.76 -19.95 22.21
N GLY A 100 -32.16 -19.95 21.02
CA GLY A 100 -32.76 -19.36 19.83
C GLY A 100 -31.74 -19.31 18.70
N GLY A 101 -31.62 -20.41 17.97
CA GLY A 101 -30.70 -20.54 16.85
C GLY A 101 -30.99 -19.49 15.77
N ARG A 102 -30.13 -18.48 15.71
CA ARG A 102 -29.87 -17.75 14.47
C ARG A 102 -28.37 -17.76 14.30
N GLN A 103 -27.89 -18.64 13.42
CA GLN A 103 -26.54 -18.54 12.88
C GLN A 103 -26.46 -17.13 12.30
N ARG A 104 -25.81 -16.21 13.03
CA ARG A 104 -25.54 -14.89 12.50
C ARG A 104 -24.37 -15.11 11.55
N GLU A 105 -24.63 -14.94 10.27
CA GLU A 105 -23.59 -14.91 9.25
C GLU A 105 -22.45 -14.00 9.74
N PRO A 106 -21.19 -14.44 9.62
CA PRO A 106 -20.07 -13.56 9.90
C PRO A 106 -20.23 -12.33 9.01
N ALA A 107 -19.92 -11.15 9.54
CA ALA A 107 -20.12 -9.89 8.83
C ALA A 107 -19.36 -9.92 7.49
N ASP A 108 -20.08 -10.28 6.42
CA ASP A 108 -19.55 -10.50 5.07
C ASP A 108 -19.23 -9.19 4.34
N HIS A 109 -19.30 -8.06 5.03
CA HIS A 109 -18.83 -6.78 4.53
C HIS A 109 -18.04 -6.07 5.63
N CYS A 110 -16.72 -6.10 5.46
CA CYS A 110 -15.82 -5.05 5.90
C CYS A 110 -15.05 -4.53 4.69
#